data_AF-A0A392MI29-F1
#
_entry.id   AF-A0A392MI29-F1
#
_cell.length_a   1.000
_cell.length_b   1.000
_cell.length_c   1.000
_cell.angle_alpha   90.00
_cell.angle_beta   90.00
_cell.angle_gamma   90.00
#
_symmetry.space_group_name_H-M   'P 1'
#
loop_
_entity.id
_entity.type
_entity.pdbx_description
1 polymer ?
#
loop_
_entity_poly.entity_id
_entity_poly.type
_entity_poly.pdbx_seq_one_letter_code
_entity_poly.pdbx_strand_id
1 'polypeptide(L)'
;GNKIQATIPPQLVCRFAHLIKENHVYVIYYFRVVENCDGSSFSHNKHRLLFRLKTVLVTSHSTTIDHYGLSFLGSNEILTRKVGFNCLVDAIGVLMTYQFDLEDPSSDGKTSVVKFELADMRGRFPCAFSGKYVDEFREMLSKSSNVHPTVVLQFAKISTDRGFVCVENIEDLTRVMFNPMIPPVFEFNIRYSYCS
;
A
#
# COMPACT_ATOMS: atom_id res chain seq x y z
N GLY A 1 8.92 11.97 5.91
CA GLY A 1 8.46 10.89 5.02
C GLY A 1 9.39 10.83 3.83
N ASN A 2 9.99 9.68 3.55
CA ASN A 2 11.00 9.51 2.50
C ASN A 2 10.39 9.23 1.12
N LYS A 3 9.06 9.24 1.02
CA LYS A 3 8.31 9.03 -0.23
C LYS A 3 7.77 10.37 -0.72
N ILE A 4 7.77 10.55 -2.04
CA ILE A 4 7.15 11.68 -2.72
C ILE A 4 6.40 11.17 -3.94
N GLN A 5 5.19 11.69 -4.15
CA GLN A 5 4.40 11.37 -5.32
C GLN A 5 4.99 12.08 -6.56
N ALA A 6 4.98 11.39 -7.69
CA ALA A 6 5.24 11.98 -8.99
C ALA A 6 4.04 11.78 -9.91
N THR A 7 3.74 12.79 -10.74
CA THR A 7 2.60 12.76 -11.66
C THR A 7 3.07 13.09 -13.08
N ILE A 8 2.65 12.26 -14.03
CA ILE A 8 2.82 12.49 -15.47
C ILE A 8 1.49 13.00 -16.02
N PRO A 9 1.44 14.23 -16.56
CA PRO A 9 0.24 14.74 -17.23
C PRO A 9 -0.19 13.85 -18.41
N PRO A 10 -1.50 13.70 -18.69
CA PRO A 10 -2.02 12.83 -19.74
C PRO A 10 -1.31 12.97 -21.10
N GLN A 11 -1.05 14.22 -21.51
CA GLN A 11 -0.38 14.54 -22.78
C GLN A 11 1.09 14.07 -22.86
N LEU A 12 1.69 13.68 -21.75
CA LEU A 12 3.07 13.16 -21.67
C LEU A 12 3.12 11.65 -21.40
N VAL A 13 1.98 10.99 -21.14
CA VAL A 13 1.95 9.56 -20.77
C VAL A 13 2.59 8.70 -21.86
N CYS A 14 2.22 8.87 -23.13
CA CYS A 14 2.77 8.07 -24.24
C CYS A 14 4.31 8.16 -24.33
N ARG A 15 4.88 9.29 -23.91
CA ARG A 15 6.34 9.50 -23.93
C ARG A 15 7.05 8.76 -22.79
N PHE A 16 6.46 8.71 -21.60
CA PHE A 16 7.15 8.21 -20.41
C PHE A 16 6.72 6.80 -19.99
N ALA A 17 5.53 6.33 -20.40
CA ALA A 17 4.96 5.06 -19.96
C ALA A 17 5.85 3.85 -20.21
N HIS A 18 6.59 3.84 -21.34
CA HIS A 18 7.50 2.75 -21.67
C HIS A 18 8.90 2.88 -21.03
N LEU A 19 9.23 4.05 -20.48
CA LEU A 19 10.53 4.34 -19.86
C LEU A 19 10.55 4.02 -18.36
N ILE A 20 9.42 4.22 -17.71
CA ILE A 20 9.26 3.99 -16.27
C ILE A 20 8.76 2.58 -16.04
N LYS A 21 9.55 1.82 -15.30
CA LYS A 21 9.24 0.45 -14.89
C LYS A 21 9.28 0.40 -13.37
N GLU A 22 8.36 -0.35 -12.80
CA GLU A 22 8.37 -0.59 -11.36
C GLU A 22 9.69 -1.23 -10.93
N ASN A 23 10.08 -0.95 -9.69
CA ASN A 23 11.29 -1.49 -9.06
C ASN A 23 12.62 -1.14 -9.78
N HIS A 24 12.63 -0.09 -10.60
CA HIS A 24 13.84 0.44 -11.23
C HIS A 24 14.25 1.77 -10.59
N VAL A 25 15.56 2.04 -10.61
CA VAL A 25 16.13 3.28 -10.08
C VAL A 25 16.37 4.26 -11.21
N TYR A 26 16.01 5.52 -10.99
CA TYR A 26 16.13 6.59 -11.97
C TYR A 26 16.71 7.85 -11.36
N VAL A 27 17.52 8.56 -12.15
CA VAL A 27 17.83 9.96 -11.89
C VAL A 27 16.93 10.82 -12.77
N ILE A 28 16.16 11.70 -12.14
CA ILE A 28 15.14 12.51 -12.80
C ILE A 28 15.58 13.98 -12.76
N TYR A 29 15.59 14.63 -13.91
CA TYR A 29 15.99 16.03 -14.06
C TYR A 29 14.85 16.90 -14.59
N TYR A 30 14.93 18.21 -14.32
CA TYR A 30 14.08 19.26 -14.91
C TYR A 30 12.56 19.12 -14.68
N PHE A 31 12.14 18.35 -13.67
CA PHE A 31 10.75 18.32 -13.19
C PHE A 31 10.35 19.63 -12.52
N ARG A 32 9.06 19.78 -12.21
CA ARG A 32 8.53 20.87 -11.38
C ARG A 32 8.13 20.30 -10.02
N VAL A 33 8.41 21.03 -8.95
CA VAL A 33 7.86 20.74 -7.61
C VAL A 33 6.60 21.60 -7.44
N VAL A 34 5.50 20.99 -7.03
CA VAL A 34 4.22 21.67 -6.77
C VAL A 34 3.68 21.24 -5.42
N GLU A 35 2.81 22.05 -4.83
CA GLU A 35 2.12 21.66 -3.60
C GLU A 35 1.10 20.54 -3.86
N ASN A 36 0.88 19.72 -2.83
CA ASN A 36 -0.04 18.61 -2.83
C ASN A 36 -1.32 19.01 -2.06
N CYS A 37 -1.97 20.09 -2.51
CA CYS A 37 -3.08 20.76 -1.81
C CYS A 37 -4.47 20.22 -2.18
N ASP A 38 -4.54 19.25 -3.08
CA ASP A 38 -5.75 18.85 -3.80
C ASP A 38 -6.42 17.56 -3.26
N GLY A 39 -6.25 17.24 -1.97
CA GLY A 39 -6.97 16.16 -1.28
C GLY A 39 -6.63 14.73 -1.72
N SER A 40 -5.93 14.58 -2.85
CA SER A 40 -5.41 13.35 -3.45
C SER A 40 -3.99 12.99 -2.98
N SER A 41 -3.55 13.56 -1.86
CA SER A 41 -2.18 13.42 -1.36
C SER A 41 -1.93 12.01 -0.83
N PHE A 42 -1.49 11.11 -1.72
CA PHE A 42 -1.14 9.72 -1.40
C PHE A 42 0.13 9.59 -0.55
N SER A 43 0.83 10.69 -0.27
CA SER A 43 2.03 10.70 0.57
C SER A 43 1.93 11.77 1.66
N HIS A 44 2.69 11.59 2.74
CA HIS A 44 2.85 12.61 3.78
C HIS A 44 3.62 13.87 3.31
N ASN A 45 4.14 13.88 2.08
CA ASN A 45 4.89 15.01 1.57
C ASN A 45 3.94 16.11 1.11
N LYS A 46 4.17 17.34 1.60
CA LYS A 46 3.42 18.55 1.20
C LYS A 46 3.63 18.91 -0.27
N HIS A 47 4.64 18.32 -0.90
CA HIS A 47 4.99 18.54 -2.29
C HIS A 47 4.86 17.26 -3.10
N ARG A 48 4.62 17.41 -4.40
CA ARG A 48 4.70 16.35 -5.39
C ARG A 48 5.52 16.79 -6.60
N LEU A 49 6.04 15.83 -7.34
CA LEU A 49 6.79 16.06 -8.57
C LEU A 49 5.83 16.04 -9.76
N LEU A 50 5.94 17.04 -10.63
CA LEU A 50 5.18 17.13 -11.87
C LEU A 50 6.13 17.06 -13.06
N PHE A 51 5.92 16.05 -13.91
CA PHE A 51 6.70 15.88 -15.13
C PHE A 51 6.37 16.96 -16.15
N ARG A 52 7.39 17.38 -16.90
CA ARG A 52 7.30 18.35 -17.99
C ARG A 52 7.84 17.75 -19.28
N LEU A 53 7.57 18.41 -20.41
CA LEU A 53 8.15 18.02 -21.69
C LEU A 53 9.69 17.97 -21.65
N LYS A 54 10.32 18.82 -20.83
CA LYS A 54 11.79 18.84 -20.64
C LYS A 54 12.31 17.88 -19.57
N THR A 55 11.42 17.15 -18.88
CA THR A 55 11.86 16.18 -17.87
C THR A 55 12.68 15.09 -18.54
N VAL A 56 13.83 14.80 -17.95
CA VAL A 56 14.75 13.75 -18.41
C VAL A 56 14.79 12.67 -17.35
N LEU A 57 14.73 11.42 -17.78
CA LEU A 57 14.77 10.23 -16.95
C LEU A 57 15.97 9.40 -17.40
N VAL A 58 16.90 9.15 -16.48
CA VAL A 58 18.11 8.36 -16.75
C VAL A 58 18.08 7.14 -15.83
N THR A 59 18.12 5.94 -16.40
CA THR A 59 18.21 4.70 -15.63
C THR A 59 19.51 4.70 -14.83
N SER A 60 19.43 4.25 -13.58
CA SER A 60 20.55 4.17 -12.67
C SER A 60 20.45 2.90 -11.83
N HIS A 61 21.48 2.67 -11.02
CA HIS A 61 21.54 1.57 -10.08
C HIS A 61 21.97 2.10 -8.72
N SER A 62 21.27 1.66 -7.67
CA SER A 62 21.68 1.93 -6.30
C SER A 62 21.27 0.76 -5.43
N THR A 63 22.20 0.29 -4.59
CA THR A 63 21.94 -0.73 -3.57
C THR A 63 21.44 -0.12 -2.27
N THR A 64 21.48 1.21 -2.13
CA THR A 64 21.03 1.91 -0.91
C THR A 64 19.54 2.22 -0.93
N ILE A 65 18.91 2.17 -2.10
CA ILE A 65 17.47 2.38 -2.24
C ILE A 65 16.78 1.05 -1.97
N ASP A 66 16.01 1.00 -0.88
CA ASP A 66 15.17 -0.15 -0.57
C ASP A 66 14.21 -0.43 -1.73
N HIS A 67 14.11 -1.70 -2.10
CA HIS A 67 13.36 -2.16 -3.26
C HIS A 67 11.88 -1.78 -3.17
N TYR A 68 11.32 -1.84 -1.95
CA TYR A 68 9.93 -1.51 -1.69
C TYR A 68 9.77 -0.14 -1.03
N GLY A 69 10.79 0.36 -0.33
CA GLY A 69 10.72 1.61 0.42
C GLY A 69 9.68 1.55 1.54
N LEU A 70 9.58 0.41 2.23
CA LEU A 70 8.50 0.14 3.19
C LEU A 70 8.62 1.03 4.45
N SER A 71 7.48 1.54 4.92
CA SER A 71 7.36 2.31 6.15
C SER A 71 6.10 1.89 6.90
N PHE A 72 6.21 0.81 7.67
CA PHE A 72 5.09 0.20 8.36
C PHE A 72 4.51 1.08 9.47
N LEU A 73 3.18 1.17 9.49
CA LEU A 73 2.41 1.64 10.65
C LEU A 73 1.95 0.44 11.47
N GLY A 74 2.05 0.55 12.80
CA GLY A 74 1.54 -0.46 13.71
C GLY A 74 0.02 -0.33 13.95
N SER A 75 -0.61 -1.38 14.48
CA SER A 75 -2.04 -1.44 14.76
C SER A 75 -2.53 -0.25 15.60
N ASN A 76 -1.81 0.12 16.67
CA ASN A 76 -2.16 1.29 17.49
C ASN A 76 -2.14 2.60 16.70
N GLU A 77 -1.18 2.77 15.78
CA GLU A 77 -1.10 3.97 14.94
C GLU A 77 -2.18 3.99 13.85
N ILE A 78 -2.59 2.82 13.37
CA ILE A 78 -3.70 2.66 12.41
C ILE A 78 -5.02 3.00 13.09
N LEU A 79 -5.33 2.34 14.22
CA LEU A 79 -6.61 2.45 14.92
C LEU A 79 -6.84 3.83 15.57
N THR A 80 -5.78 4.59 15.85
CA THR A 80 -5.89 5.94 16.40
C THR A 80 -6.01 7.03 15.32
N ARG A 81 -5.96 6.68 14.02
CA ARG A 81 -6.17 7.66 12.95
C ARG A 81 -7.62 8.17 12.97
N LYS A 82 -7.76 9.47 12.77
CA LYS A 82 -9.04 10.16 12.70
C LYS A 82 -9.54 10.21 11.25
N VAL A 83 -10.84 10.47 11.11
CA VAL A 83 -11.51 10.77 9.84
C VAL A 83 -10.72 11.85 9.07
N GLY A 84 -10.51 11.64 7.77
CA GLY A 84 -9.78 12.57 6.89
C GLY A 84 -8.28 12.29 6.75
N PHE A 85 -7.79 11.15 7.24
CA PHE A 85 -6.44 10.69 6.97
C PHE A 85 -6.32 10.21 5.51
N ASN A 86 -5.76 11.04 4.63
CA ASN A 86 -5.71 10.77 3.18
C ASN A 86 -4.38 10.19 2.68
N CYS A 87 -3.44 9.88 3.56
CA CYS A 87 -2.14 9.33 3.16
C CYS A 87 -2.23 7.81 2.98
N LEU A 88 -1.50 7.29 1.99
CA LEU A 88 -1.33 5.84 1.86
C LEU A 88 -0.31 5.33 2.86
N VAL A 89 -0.59 4.14 3.38
CA VAL A 89 0.18 3.52 4.44
C VAL A 89 0.71 2.18 3.99
N ASP A 90 1.79 1.76 4.63
CA ASP A 90 2.22 0.38 4.58
C ASP A 90 1.86 -0.26 5.93
N ALA A 91 1.33 -1.47 5.90
CA ALA A 91 0.95 -2.23 7.09
C ALA A 91 1.50 -3.65 6.97
N ILE A 92 1.77 -4.27 8.12
CA ILE A 92 2.25 -5.64 8.22
C ILE A 92 1.53 -6.33 9.37
N GLY A 93 1.17 -7.59 9.18
CA GLY A 93 0.61 -8.39 10.26
C GLY A 93 0.45 -9.85 9.90
N VAL A 94 0.26 -10.69 10.91
CA VAL A 94 -0.13 -12.09 10.75
C VAL A 94 -1.62 -12.14 10.47
N LEU A 95 -2.03 -12.86 9.42
CA LEU A 95 -3.44 -13.05 9.09
C LEU A 95 -4.11 -13.95 10.13
N MET A 96 -5.19 -13.45 10.75
CA MET A 96 -5.89 -14.14 11.83
C MET A 96 -7.23 -14.72 11.39
N THR A 97 -8.07 -13.89 10.78
CA THR A 97 -9.43 -14.23 10.37
C THR A 97 -9.68 -13.65 8.98
N TYR A 98 -10.56 -14.28 8.20
CA TYR A 98 -11.00 -13.77 6.91
C TYR A 98 -12.39 -14.29 6.55
N GLN A 99 -13.11 -13.52 5.75
CA GLN A 99 -14.44 -13.84 5.23
C GLN A 99 -14.57 -13.29 3.82
N PHE A 100 -14.85 -14.17 2.85
CA PHE A 100 -14.99 -13.85 1.43
C PHE A 100 -16.44 -13.55 1.03
N ASP A 101 -16.59 -13.02 -0.19
CA ASP A 101 -17.84 -12.91 -0.94
C ASP A 101 -18.93 -12.16 -0.18
N LEU A 102 -18.51 -11.12 0.53
CA LEU A 102 -19.38 -10.13 1.13
C LEU A 102 -19.80 -9.11 0.07
N GLU A 103 -21.01 -8.57 0.18
CA GLU A 103 -21.44 -7.45 -0.64
C GLU A 103 -20.89 -6.13 -0.08
N ASP A 104 -20.29 -5.31 -0.94
CA ASP A 104 -19.88 -3.96 -0.57
C ASP A 104 -21.13 -3.08 -0.31
N PRO A 105 -21.34 -2.60 0.94
CA PRO A 105 -22.49 -1.75 1.27
C PRO A 105 -22.46 -0.37 0.62
N SER A 106 -21.30 0.05 0.08
CA SER A 106 -21.11 1.32 -0.63
C SER A 106 -21.20 1.18 -2.15
N SER A 107 -21.27 -0.05 -2.66
CA SER A 107 -21.52 -0.37 -4.06
C SER A 107 -23.00 -0.70 -4.27
N ASP A 108 -23.46 -0.68 -5.53
CA ASP A 108 -24.78 -1.19 -5.96
C ASP A 108 -24.89 -2.74 -5.85
N GLY A 109 -24.31 -3.34 -4.81
CA GLY A 109 -24.29 -4.80 -4.56
C GLY A 109 -23.41 -5.65 -5.49
N LYS A 110 -22.80 -5.07 -6.52
CA LYS A 110 -22.04 -5.83 -7.54
C LYS A 110 -20.58 -6.15 -7.20
N THR A 111 -20.03 -5.54 -6.16
CA THR A 111 -18.60 -5.67 -5.85
C THR A 111 -18.42 -6.64 -4.68
N SER A 112 -17.78 -7.78 -4.95
CA SER A 112 -17.37 -8.74 -3.91
C SER A 112 -16.30 -8.11 -3.02
N VAL A 113 -16.37 -8.42 -1.73
CA VAL A 113 -15.46 -7.97 -0.69
C VAL A 113 -14.95 -9.15 0.12
N VAL A 114 -13.66 -9.13 0.45
CA VAL A 114 -13.08 -9.96 1.51
C VAL A 114 -12.76 -9.07 2.70
N LYS A 115 -13.28 -9.41 3.88
CA LYS A 115 -12.89 -8.81 5.15
C LYS A 115 -11.94 -9.72 5.88
N PHE A 116 -10.90 -9.17 6.48
CA PHE A 116 -9.90 -9.96 7.21
C PHE A 116 -9.26 -9.15 8.34
N GLU A 117 -8.63 -9.85 9.28
CA GLU A 117 -7.90 -9.20 10.37
C GLU A 117 -6.42 -9.55 10.31
N LEU A 118 -5.60 -8.52 10.45
CA LEU A 118 -4.16 -8.65 10.64
C LEU A 118 -3.79 -8.35 12.09
N ALA A 119 -2.84 -9.10 12.63
CA ALA A 119 -2.30 -8.91 13.97
C ALA A 119 -0.82 -8.49 13.93
N ASP A 120 -0.48 -7.51 14.74
CA ASP A 120 0.91 -7.21 15.10
C ASP A 120 1.12 -7.37 16.62
N MET A 121 2.30 -7.02 17.12
CA MET A 121 2.62 -7.12 18.55
C MET A 121 1.74 -6.23 19.46
N ARG A 122 1.04 -5.25 18.89
CA ARG A 122 0.27 -4.23 19.62
C ARG A 122 -1.23 -4.47 19.57
N GLY A 123 -1.70 -5.38 18.70
CA GLY A 123 -3.10 -5.72 18.60
C GLY A 123 -3.50 -6.17 17.20
N ARG A 124 -4.81 -6.22 16.97
CA ARG A 124 -5.42 -6.58 15.68
C ARG A 124 -6.01 -5.34 15.03
N PHE A 125 -6.01 -5.31 13.71
CA PHE A 125 -6.68 -4.28 12.93
C PHE A 125 -7.45 -4.89 11.77
N PRO A 126 -8.67 -4.41 11.50
CA PRO A 126 -9.49 -4.93 10.42
C PRO A 126 -9.03 -4.36 9.07
N CYS A 127 -9.16 -5.19 8.05
CA CYS A 127 -8.83 -4.89 6.68
C CYS A 127 -9.99 -5.36 5.78
N ALA A 128 -10.13 -4.71 4.62
CA ALA A 128 -11.10 -5.12 3.61
C ALA A 128 -10.53 -4.91 2.21
N PHE A 129 -10.70 -5.90 1.34
CA PHE A 129 -10.40 -5.75 -0.08
C PHE A 129 -11.63 -5.93 -0.94
N SER A 130 -11.71 -5.15 -2.01
CA SER A 130 -12.79 -5.18 -2.99
C SER A 130 -12.28 -5.38 -4.41
N GLY A 131 -13.17 -5.79 -5.31
CA GLY A 131 -12.88 -5.97 -6.73
C GLY A 131 -11.86 -7.08 -6.98
N LYS A 132 -10.91 -6.87 -7.92
CA LYS A 132 -9.92 -7.88 -8.32
C LYS A 132 -9.06 -8.42 -7.17
N TYR A 133 -8.89 -7.64 -6.11
CA TYR A 133 -8.08 -8.02 -4.96
C TYR A 133 -8.70 -9.17 -4.15
N VAL A 134 -10.01 -9.41 -4.27
CA VAL A 134 -10.65 -10.57 -3.62
C VAL A 134 -10.11 -11.87 -4.22
N ASP A 135 -10.03 -11.95 -5.54
CA ASP A 135 -9.53 -13.13 -6.25
C ASP A 135 -8.02 -13.29 -6.06
N GLU A 136 -7.25 -12.19 -6.11
CA GLU A 136 -5.81 -12.21 -5.81
C GLU A 136 -5.55 -12.70 -4.37
N PHE A 137 -6.34 -12.25 -3.39
CA PHE A 137 -6.23 -12.70 -2.01
C PHE A 137 -6.53 -14.20 -1.87
N ARG A 138 -7.55 -14.70 -2.58
CA ARG A 138 -7.89 -16.12 -2.64
C ARG A 138 -6.77 -16.96 -3.25
N GLU A 139 -6.16 -16.48 -4.34
CA GLU A 139 -5.05 -17.14 -5.01
C GLU A 139 -3.78 -17.18 -4.13
N MET A 140 -3.45 -16.07 -3.45
CA MET A 140 -2.29 -16.03 -2.55
C MET A 140 -2.49 -16.95 -1.33
N LEU A 141 -3.70 -17.01 -0.79
CA LEU A 141 -4.04 -17.91 0.30
C LEU A 141 -3.91 -19.38 -0.10
N SER A 142 -4.40 -19.77 -1.28
CA SER A 142 -4.32 -21.16 -1.75
C SER A 142 -2.89 -21.65 -1.97
N LYS A 143 -1.96 -20.71 -2.26
CA LYS A 143 -0.52 -20.98 -2.40
C LYS A 143 0.24 -20.92 -1.08
N SER A 144 -0.35 -20.39 -0.01
CA SER A 144 0.31 -20.27 1.29
C SER A 144 0.37 -21.63 1.98
N SER A 145 1.59 -22.06 2.35
CA SER A 145 1.81 -23.22 3.21
C SER A 145 1.66 -22.89 4.70
N ASN A 146 1.63 -21.61 5.07
CA ASN A 146 1.51 -21.16 6.45
C ASN A 146 0.05 -21.10 6.86
N VAL A 147 -0.28 -21.71 8.00
CA VAL A 147 -1.64 -21.66 8.61
C VAL A 147 -2.04 -20.20 8.88
N HIS A 148 -1.09 -19.39 9.33
CA HIS A 148 -1.27 -17.95 9.55
C HIS A 148 -0.16 -17.20 8.79
N PRO A 149 -0.38 -16.85 7.52
CA PRO A 149 0.63 -16.15 6.73
C PRO A 149 0.87 -14.73 7.25
N THR A 150 2.10 -14.27 7.12
CA THR A 150 2.42 -12.85 7.30
C THR A 150 2.07 -12.10 6.03
N VAL A 151 1.27 -11.06 6.16
CA VAL A 151 0.75 -10.26 5.04
C VAL A 151 1.35 -8.86 5.14
N VAL A 152 1.88 -8.38 4.02
CA VAL A 152 2.33 -7.00 3.86
C VAL A 152 1.38 -6.29 2.89
N LEU A 153 0.87 -5.15 3.34
CA LEU A 153 0.06 -4.23 2.55
C LEU A 153 0.89 -2.98 2.30
N GLN A 154 1.06 -2.61 1.04
CA GLN A 154 1.75 -1.38 0.64
C GLN A 154 0.78 -0.48 -0.09
N PHE A 155 0.87 0.83 0.18
CA PHE A 155 0.00 1.84 -0.42
C PHE A 155 -1.50 1.58 -0.18
N ALA A 156 -1.84 1.12 1.03
CA ALA A 156 -3.22 0.93 1.46
C ALA A 156 -3.82 2.24 1.98
N LYS A 157 -5.15 2.34 1.93
CA LYS A 157 -5.91 3.46 2.48
C LYS A 157 -6.38 3.11 3.89
N ILE A 158 -6.34 4.08 4.79
CA ILE A 158 -7.07 3.97 6.06
C ILE A 158 -8.40 4.70 5.88
N SER A 159 -9.50 4.00 6.08
CA SER A 159 -10.84 4.58 6.08
C SER A 159 -11.45 4.51 7.48
N THR A 160 -12.47 5.33 7.70
CA THR A 160 -13.24 5.32 8.95
C THR A 160 -14.71 5.44 8.60
N ASP A 161 -15.49 4.38 8.83
CA ASP A 161 -16.96 4.38 8.72
C ASP A 161 -17.57 4.24 10.11
N ARG A 162 -18.48 5.16 10.47
CA ARG A 162 -19.19 5.15 11.77
C ARG A 162 -18.29 4.94 13.01
N GLY A 163 -17.06 5.45 12.94
CA GLY A 163 -16.06 5.35 14.01
C GLY A 163 -15.19 4.08 13.98
N PHE A 164 -15.45 3.15 13.06
CA PHE A 164 -14.63 1.97 12.84
C PHE A 164 -13.55 2.24 11.79
N VAL A 165 -12.30 2.07 12.18
CA VAL A 165 -11.14 2.19 11.30
C VAL A 165 -10.94 0.90 10.52
N CYS A 166 -10.70 0.98 9.22
CA CYS A 166 -10.41 -0.17 8.35
C CYS A 166 -9.24 0.16 7.41
N VAL A 167 -8.41 -0.83 7.11
CA VAL A 167 -7.38 -0.74 6.06
C VAL A 167 -7.91 -1.33 4.76
N GLU A 168 -7.94 -0.53 3.70
CA GLU A 168 -8.57 -0.88 2.43
C GLU A 168 -7.60 -0.78 1.26
N ASN A 169 -7.86 -1.55 0.20
CA ASN A 169 -7.13 -1.39 -1.05
C ASN A 169 -7.55 -0.12 -1.80
N ILE A 170 -6.63 0.38 -2.62
CA ILE A 170 -6.93 1.28 -3.72
C ILE A 170 -6.62 0.56 -5.02
N GLU A 171 -7.58 0.64 -5.95
CA GLU A 171 -7.44 0.08 -7.29
C GLU A 171 -6.14 0.57 -7.97
N ASP A 172 -5.41 -0.37 -8.55
CA ASP A 172 -4.13 -0.15 -9.26
C ASP A 172 -2.98 0.49 -8.45
N LEU A 173 -3.14 0.70 -7.13
CA LEU A 173 -2.08 1.26 -6.29
C LEU A 173 -1.63 0.31 -5.17
N THR A 174 -2.56 -0.36 -4.50
CA THR A 174 -2.21 -1.21 -3.36
C THR A 174 -1.44 -2.44 -3.83
N ARG A 175 -0.34 -2.76 -3.15
CA ARG A 175 0.39 -4.02 -3.37
C ARG A 175 0.22 -4.91 -2.16
N VAL A 176 -0.17 -6.17 -2.39
CA VAL A 176 -0.39 -7.18 -1.36
C VAL A 176 0.65 -8.28 -1.52
N MET A 177 1.29 -8.69 -0.43
CA MET A 177 2.34 -9.72 -0.45
C MET A 177 2.15 -10.69 0.71
N PHE A 178 2.12 -11.99 0.42
CA PHE A 178 2.09 -13.07 1.42
C PHE A 178 3.49 -13.63 1.62
N ASN A 179 3.95 -13.65 2.87
CA ASN A 179 5.25 -14.13 3.32
C ASN A 179 6.43 -13.67 2.42
N PRO A 180 6.54 -12.37 2.07
CA PRO A 180 7.63 -11.95 1.19
C PRO A 180 8.98 -12.13 1.90
N MET A 181 9.97 -12.64 1.16
CA MET A 181 11.32 -12.92 1.66
C MET A 181 12.16 -11.64 1.72
N ILE A 182 11.76 -10.70 2.59
CA ILE A 182 12.40 -9.39 2.74
C ILE A 182 12.81 -9.12 4.20
N PRO A 183 13.92 -8.41 4.46
CA PRO A 183 14.44 -8.19 5.82
C PRO A 183 13.39 -7.69 6.83
N PRO A 184 12.53 -6.71 6.49
CA PRO A 184 11.52 -6.22 7.43
C PRO A 184 10.51 -7.29 7.89
N VAL A 185 10.18 -8.27 7.03
CA VAL A 185 9.26 -9.36 7.37
C VAL A 185 9.93 -10.39 8.27
N PHE A 186 11.20 -10.72 8.04
CA PHE A 186 11.94 -11.60 8.93
C PHE A 186 12.05 -11.01 10.34
N GLU A 187 12.38 -9.72 10.46
CA GLU A 187 12.42 -9.03 11.74
C GLU A 187 11.07 -9.01 12.44
N PHE A 188 10.00 -8.74 11.70
CA PHE A 188 8.64 -8.79 12.22
C PHE A 188 8.30 -10.19 12.76
N ASN A 189 8.56 -11.24 11.99
CA ASN A 189 8.24 -12.62 12.37
C ASN A 189 9.01 -13.08 13.61
N ILE A 190 10.29 -12.73 13.71
CA ILE A 190 11.11 -13.01 14.89
C ILE A 190 10.52 -12.32 16.11
N ARG A 191 10.14 -11.04 16.01
CA ARG A 191 9.58 -10.32 17.16
C ARG A 191 8.19 -10.83 17.54
N TYR A 192 7.35 -11.16 16.57
CA TYR A 192 6.00 -11.65 16.80
C TYR A 192 6.00 -13.00 17.54
N SER A 193 6.90 -13.92 17.18
CA SER A 193 6.97 -15.25 17.80
C SER A 193 7.35 -15.24 19.29
N TYR A 194 8.06 -14.21 19.75
CA TYR A 194 8.38 -14.05 21.19
C TYR A 194 7.22 -13.49 22.02
N CYS A 195 6.18 -12.96 21.38
CA CYS A 195 5.04 -12.34 22.06
C CYS A 195 3.73 -13.13 21.91
N SER A 196 3.69 -14.14 21.04
CA SER A 196 2.54 -15.00 20.75
C SER A 196 2.52 -16.26 21.60
#